data_AF-A0A1W9W5B6-F1
#
_entry.id   AF-A0A1W9W5B6-F1
#
_cell.length_a   1.000
_cell.length_b   1.000
_cell.length_c   1.000
_cell.angle_alpha   90.00
_cell.angle_beta   90.00
_cell.angle_gamma   90.00
#
_symmetry.space_group_name_H-M   'P 1'
#
loop_
_entity.id
_entity.type
_entity.pdbx_description
1 polymer ?
#
loop_
_entity_poly.entity_id
_entity_poly.type
_entity_poly.pdbx_seq_one_letter_code
_entity_poly.pdbx_strand_id
1 'polypeptide(L)'
;MNKLQLVVETPRAGKWNHRFIVAQKCRLCESEVAKVIAAARRNPQGKNYLSVSTETAQSVSGRIGKEILVLEGIDVKKLSNTQLRQIIAQLEKRLTDLATLVTDKIDWEKEGKKIRVVRPELTEWEKEFTGLPTLALPWEKDFFWMSAIGLSHLFWLGGVLAGIIAITIILLSI
;
A
#
# COMPACT_ATOMS: atom_id res chain seq x y z
N MET A 1 -9.64 -7.53 -6.38
CA MET A 1 -10.08 -6.13 -6.09
C MET A 1 -9.31 -5.51 -4.93
N ASN A 2 -8.66 -4.36 -5.18
CA ASN A 2 -8.02 -3.57 -4.12
C ASN A 2 -9.06 -2.94 -3.21
N LYS A 3 -8.94 -3.19 -1.91
CA LYS A 3 -9.78 -2.55 -0.90
C LYS A 3 -9.20 -1.18 -0.56
N LEU A 4 -10.07 -0.16 -0.50
CA LEU A 4 -9.73 1.16 0.02
C LEU A 4 -9.20 1.04 1.45
N GLN A 5 -8.10 1.72 1.72
CA GLN A 5 -7.40 1.63 2.99
C GLN A 5 -6.95 2.99 3.48
N LEU A 6 -7.15 3.26 4.77
CA LEU A 6 -6.59 4.44 5.42
C LEU A 6 -5.21 4.11 6.01
N VAL A 7 -4.26 4.98 5.71
CA VAL A 7 -2.87 4.89 6.17
C VAL A 7 -2.45 6.26 6.69
N VAL A 8 -1.77 6.27 7.83
CA VAL A 8 -1.36 7.49 8.51
C VAL A 8 0.12 7.46 8.81
N GLU A 9 0.78 8.60 8.73
CA GLU A 9 2.04 8.88 9.42
C GLU A 9 1.80 9.97 10.46
N THR A 10 2.18 9.70 11.72
CA THR A 10 2.15 10.71 12.78
C THR A 10 3.53 10.93 13.38
N PRO A 11 3.94 12.20 13.62
CA PRO A 11 5.14 12.53 14.37
C PRO A 11 4.91 12.58 15.90
N ARG A 12 3.67 12.38 16.38
CA ARG A 12 3.28 12.55 17.79
C ARG A 12 3.50 11.31 18.67
N ALA A 13 4.25 10.30 18.21
CA ALA A 13 4.53 9.10 19.00
C ALA A 13 5.62 9.32 20.09
N GLY A 14 5.80 10.55 20.56
CA GLY A 14 6.80 10.90 21.56
C GLY A 14 8.22 10.49 21.18
N LYS A 15 8.89 9.74 22.07
CA LYS A 15 10.28 9.26 21.87
C LYS A 15 10.44 8.27 20.71
N TRP A 16 9.33 7.74 20.21
CA TRP A 16 9.32 6.76 19.13
C TRP A 16 9.41 7.39 17.74
N ASN A 17 9.42 8.73 17.64
CA ASN A 17 9.45 9.48 16.38
C ASN A 17 8.24 9.17 15.48
N HIS A 18 8.44 9.09 14.16
CA HIS A 18 7.35 8.84 13.23
C HIS A 18 6.86 7.39 13.33
N ARG A 19 5.54 7.22 13.34
CA ARG A 19 4.87 5.92 13.33
C ARG A 19 3.77 5.87 12.30
N PHE A 20 3.58 4.68 11.75
CA PHE A 20 2.50 4.41 10.83
C PHE A 20 1.30 3.85 11.58
N ILE A 21 0.12 4.40 11.30
CA ILE A 21 -1.14 3.89 11.85
C ILE A 21 -1.96 3.36 10.69
N VAL A 22 -2.50 2.15 10.84
CA VAL A 22 -3.28 1.47 9.80
C VAL A 22 -4.55 0.83 10.37
N ALA A 23 -5.52 0.55 9.50
CA ALA A 23 -6.71 -0.23 9.84
C ALA A 23 -6.40 -1.71 10.15
N GLN A 24 -7.30 -2.38 10.88
CA GLN A 24 -7.16 -3.77 11.34
C GLN A 24 -6.96 -4.79 10.21
N LYS A 25 -7.58 -4.55 9.06
CA LYS A 25 -7.51 -5.43 7.89
C LYS A 25 -6.68 -4.83 6.75
N CYS A 26 -5.73 -3.95 7.10
CA CYS A 26 -4.82 -3.36 6.14
C CYS A 26 -3.94 -4.45 5.50
N ARG A 27 -4.01 -4.53 4.17
CA ARG A 27 -3.29 -5.50 3.34
C ARG A 27 -1.89 -5.04 2.96
N LEU A 28 -1.60 -3.75 3.12
CA LEU A 28 -0.28 -3.18 2.83
C LEU A 28 0.71 -3.60 3.91
N CYS A 29 1.87 -4.09 3.47
CA CYS A 29 3.01 -4.30 4.36
C CYS A 29 3.67 -2.95 4.72
N GLU A 30 4.57 -2.97 5.71
CA GLU A 30 5.23 -1.75 6.19
C GLU A 30 5.99 -0.99 5.09
N SER A 31 6.61 -1.73 4.16
CA SER A 31 7.35 -1.13 3.05
C SER A 31 6.42 -0.43 2.04
N GLU A 32 5.22 -0.97 1.81
CA GLU A 32 4.22 -0.37 0.93
C GLU A 32 3.61 0.88 1.58
N VAL A 33 3.29 0.80 2.87
CA VAL A 33 2.86 1.96 3.67
C VAL A 33 3.88 3.09 3.59
N ALA A 34 5.17 2.79 3.82
CA ALA A 34 6.23 3.80 3.74
C ALA A 34 6.34 4.42 2.34
N LYS A 35 6.19 3.63 1.27
CA LYS A 35 6.19 4.13 -0.12
C LYS A 35 5.01 5.06 -0.39
N VAL A 36 3.81 4.68 0.04
CA VAL A 36 2.59 5.49 -0.13
C VAL A 36 2.73 6.82 0.62
N ILE A 37 3.17 6.80 1.88
CA ILE A 37 3.40 8.01 2.68
C ILE A 37 4.48 8.91 2.05
N ALA A 38 5.59 8.33 1.59
CA ALA A 38 6.64 9.10 0.93
C ALA A 38 6.17 9.76 -0.38
N ALA A 39 5.27 9.10 -1.12
CA ALA A 39 4.62 9.69 -2.29
C ALA A 39 3.67 10.83 -1.88
N ALA A 40 2.79 10.59 -0.90
CA ALA A 40 1.85 11.57 -0.36
C ALA A 40 2.54 12.84 0.16
N ARG A 41 3.70 12.70 0.81
CA ARG A 41 4.50 13.83 1.30
C ARG A 41 4.96 14.78 0.18
N ARG A 42 5.24 14.24 -1.01
CA ARG A 42 5.69 15.02 -2.17
C ARG A 42 4.51 15.55 -2.99
N ASN A 43 3.45 14.75 -3.11
CA ASN A 43 2.28 15.11 -3.88
C ASN A 43 1.02 14.56 -3.18
N PRO A 44 0.10 15.43 -2.74
CA PRO A 44 -1.09 15.00 -2.01
C PRO A 44 -2.07 14.18 -2.85
N GLN A 45 -2.00 14.25 -4.18
CA GLN A 45 -2.88 13.55 -5.10
C GLN A 45 -2.11 12.64 -6.06
N GLY A 46 -2.22 11.34 -5.86
CA GLY A 46 -1.65 10.31 -6.72
C GLY A 46 -2.63 9.79 -7.78
N LYS A 47 -2.22 8.74 -8.49
CA LYS A 47 -3.11 7.99 -9.40
C LYS A 47 -4.06 7.07 -8.63
N ASN A 48 -3.57 6.51 -7.53
CA ASN A 48 -4.20 5.48 -6.70
C ASN A 48 -4.48 5.95 -5.25
N TYR A 49 -4.21 7.22 -4.94
CA TYR A 49 -4.35 7.73 -3.58
C TYR A 49 -4.72 9.21 -3.54
N LEU A 50 -5.35 9.59 -2.44
CA LEU A 50 -5.56 10.98 -2.02
C LEU A 50 -5.07 11.15 -0.59
N SER A 51 -4.51 12.31 -0.29
CA SER A 51 -3.99 12.57 1.05
C SER A 51 -4.13 14.02 1.45
N VAL A 52 -4.17 14.21 2.76
CA VAL A 52 -4.19 15.50 3.44
C VAL A 52 -3.09 15.49 4.49
N SER A 53 -2.56 16.66 4.81
CA SER A 53 -1.52 16.78 5.83
C SER A 53 -1.68 18.05 6.63
N THR A 54 -1.29 17.99 7.90
CA THR A 54 -1.19 19.15 8.77
C THR A 54 0.19 19.18 9.42
N GLU A 55 0.66 20.38 9.72
CA GLU A 55 1.88 20.57 10.49
C GLU A 55 1.57 20.43 11.98
N THR A 56 2.42 19.69 12.70
CA THR A 56 2.23 19.46 14.12
C THR A 56 3.54 19.35 14.85
N ALA A 57 3.57 19.84 16.10
CA ALA A 57 4.74 19.77 16.95
C ALA A 57 4.99 18.33 17.41
N GLN A 58 6.25 17.91 17.34
CA GLN A 58 6.73 16.70 17.99
C GLN A 58 6.79 16.93 19.49
N SER A 59 6.12 16.07 20.26
CA SER A 59 5.98 16.24 21.72
C SER A 59 7.31 16.30 22.47
N VAL A 60 8.38 15.69 21.95
CA VAL A 60 9.68 15.59 22.64
C VAL A 60 10.67 16.67 22.19
N SER A 61 10.72 16.97 20.89
CA SER A 61 11.74 17.86 20.31
C SER A 61 11.24 19.29 20.08
N GLY A 62 9.93 19.51 20.10
CA GLY A 62 9.30 20.76 19.65
C GLY A 62 9.42 21.01 18.14
N ARG A 63 10.09 20.13 17.39
CA ARG A 63 10.21 20.26 15.94
C ARG A 63 8.85 20.07 15.28
N ILE A 64 8.63 20.80 14.21
CA ILE A 64 7.42 20.66 13.40
C ILE A 64 7.60 19.48 12.44
N GLY A 65 6.72 18.51 12.53
CA GLY A 65 6.59 17.39 11.60
C GLY A 65 5.25 17.43 10.87
N LYS A 66 5.15 16.76 9.73
CA LYS A 66 3.87 16.58 9.04
C LYS A 66 3.16 15.34 9.58
N GLU A 67 1.91 15.51 9.97
CA GLU A 67 0.96 14.42 10.15
C GLU A 67 0.19 14.25 8.85
N ILE A 68 0.21 13.06 8.28
CA ILE A 68 -0.31 12.77 6.94
C ILE A 68 -1.34 11.66 7.03
N LEU A 69 -2.53 11.88 6.47
CA LEU A 69 -3.58 10.89 6.31
C LEU A 69 -3.78 10.60 4.82
N VAL A 70 -3.74 9.33 4.45
CA VAL A 70 -3.84 8.86 3.07
C VAL A 70 -5.00 7.87 2.92
N LEU A 71 -5.82 8.08 1.90
CA LEU A 71 -6.75 7.09 1.36
C LEU A 71 -6.13 6.43 0.13
N GLU A 72 -5.76 5.17 0.26
CA GLU A 72 -5.08 4.37 -0.77
C GLU A 72 -6.05 3.39 -1.46
N GLY A 73 -5.79 3.07 -2.73
CA GLY A 73 -6.55 2.13 -3.55
C GLY A 73 -7.67 2.76 -4.39
N ILE A 74 -7.81 4.08 -4.39
CA ILE A 74 -8.84 4.83 -5.11
C ILE A 74 -8.40 5.16 -6.54
N ASP A 75 -9.26 4.99 -7.54
CA ASP A 75 -8.98 5.38 -8.92
C ASP A 75 -9.30 6.86 -9.12
N VAL A 76 -8.31 7.72 -8.86
CA VAL A 76 -8.47 9.19 -8.86
C VAL A 76 -8.94 9.71 -10.22
N LYS A 77 -8.57 9.04 -11.32
CA LYS A 77 -8.97 9.45 -12.68
C LYS A 77 -10.46 9.31 -12.94
N LYS A 78 -11.16 8.48 -12.17
CA LYS A 78 -12.62 8.27 -12.30
C LYS A 78 -13.45 9.17 -11.40
N LEU A 79 -12.81 9.99 -10.58
CA LEU A 79 -13.51 10.93 -9.71
C LEU A 79 -13.86 12.20 -10.46
N SER A 80 -15.09 12.67 -10.28
CA SER A 80 -15.44 14.04 -10.61
C SER A 80 -14.75 15.02 -9.64
N ASN A 81 -14.60 16.28 -10.07
CA ASN A 81 -14.06 17.33 -9.19
C ASN A 81 -14.86 17.49 -7.90
N THR A 82 -16.18 17.29 -7.94
CA THR A 82 -17.04 17.35 -6.75
C THR A 82 -16.73 16.22 -5.78
N GLN A 83 -16.63 14.98 -6.27
CA GLN A 83 -16.25 13.83 -5.43
C GLN A 83 -14.86 14.01 -4.83
N LEU A 84 -13.90 14.49 -5.64
CA LEU A 84 -12.54 14.77 -5.18
C LEU A 84 -12.54 15.75 -4.00
N ARG A 85 -13.25 16.88 -4.12
CA ARG A 85 -13.38 17.88 -3.04
C ARG A 85 -14.07 17.31 -1.80
N GLN A 86 -15.12 16.51 -1.97
CA GLN A 86 -15.83 15.87 -0.87
C GLN A 86 -14.93 14.90 -0.11
N ILE A 87 -14.16 14.06 -0.81
CA ILE A 87 -13.22 13.12 -0.20
C ILE A 87 -12.12 13.88 0.55
N ILE A 88 -11.55 14.94 -0.04
CA ILE A 88 -10.55 15.78 0.62
C ILE A 88 -11.11 16.39 1.91
N ALA A 89 -12.29 17.00 1.86
CA ALA A 89 -12.92 17.58 3.05
C ALA A 89 -13.21 16.55 4.15
N GLN A 90 -13.61 15.33 3.77
CA GLN A 90 -13.79 14.22 4.71
C GLN A 90 -12.45 13.79 5.32
N LEU A 91 -11.39 13.71 4.53
CA LEU A 91 -10.05 13.39 5.02
C LEU A 91 -9.54 14.48 5.97
N GLU A 92 -9.74 15.76 5.68
CA GLU A 92 -9.36 16.87 6.57
C GLU A 92 -10.08 16.80 7.92
N LYS A 93 -11.38 16.47 7.90
CA LYS A 93 -12.13 16.22 9.13
C LYS A 93 -11.52 15.06 9.92
N ARG A 94 -11.22 13.93 9.27
CA ARG A 94 -10.61 12.76 9.94
C ARG A 94 -9.18 13.01 10.40
N LEU A 95 -8.44 13.88 9.73
CA LEU A 95 -7.13 14.34 10.20
C LEU A 95 -7.23 15.11 11.53
N THR A 96 -8.32 15.83 11.75
CA THR A 96 -8.59 16.50 13.03
C THR A 96 -8.90 15.47 14.13
N ASP A 97 -9.73 14.47 13.83
CA ASP A 97 -10.03 13.37 14.76
C ASP A 97 -8.79 12.50 15.06
N LEU A 98 -7.87 12.40 14.11
CA LEU A 98 -6.61 11.68 14.25
C LEU A 98 -5.74 12.26 15.36
N ALA A 99 -5.69 13.59 15.50
CA ALA A 99 -4.92 14.24 16.56
C ALA A 99 -5.34 13.73 17.95
N THR A 100 -6.65 13.60 18.18
CA THR A 100 -7.23 13.06 19.42
C THR A 100 -6.96 11.57 19.55
N LEU A 101 -7.13 10.78 18.47
CA LEU A 101 -6.82 9.36 18.47
C LEU A 101 -5.37 9.09 18.90
N VAL A 102 -4.44 9.82 18.29
CA VAL A 102 -3.00 9.67 18.49
C VAL A 102 -2.58 10.09 19.89
N THR A 103 -3.16 11.16 20.42
CA THR A 103 -2.74 11.71 21.72
C THR A 103 -3.38 10.96 22.87
N ASP A 104 -4.67 10.61 22.76
CA ASP A 104 -5.46 10.19 23.92
C ASP A 104 -5.70 8.69 23.98
N LYS A 105 -5.65 7.99 22.83
CA LYS A 105 -6.07 6.58 22.76
C LYS A 105 -4.97 5.60 22.41
N ILE A 106 -3.81 6.06 21.93
CA ILE A 106 -2.67 5.19 21.65
C ILE A 106 -1.73 5.23 22.85
N ASP A 107 -1.51 4.07 23.48
CA ASP A 107 -0.50 3.93 24.52
C ASP A 107 0.86 3.75 23.84
N TRP A 108 1.55 4.85 23.59
CA TRP A 108 2.82 4.85 22.88
C TRP A 108 3.93 4.10 23.62
N GLU A 109 3.87 3.98 24.94
CA GLU A 109 4.87 3.19 25.69
C GLU A 109 4.73 1.69 25.41
N LYS A 110 3.51 1.22 25.19
CA LYS A 110 3.25 -0.18 24.81
C LYS A 110 3.35 -0.42 23.31
N GLU A 111 2.77 0.46 22.51
CA GLU A 111 2.58 0.25 21.07
C GLU A 111 3.71 0.82 20.22
N GLY A 112 4.40 1.86 20.69
CA GLY A 112 5.39 2.63 19.91
C GLY A 112 6.67 1.88 19.55
N LYS A 113 6.91 0.69 20.11
CA LYS A 113 8.03 -0.19 19.73
C LYS A 113 7.91 -0.68 18.28
N LYS A 114 6.69 -0.85 17.78
CA LYS A 114 6.43 -1.27 16.40
C LYS A 114 6.35 -0.03 15.51
N ILE A 115 6.92 -0.08 14.32
CA ILE A 115 6.80 1.02 13.33
C ILE A 115 5.34 1.17 12.85
N ARG A 116 4.63 0.04 12.76
CA ARG A 116 3.22 -0.06 12.36
C ARG A 116 2.33 -0.37 13.56
N VAL A 117 1.38 0.52 13.81
CA VAL A 117 0.36 0.42 14.85
C VAL A 117 -1.01 0.22 14.20
N VAL A 118 -1.76 -0.77 14.68
CA VAL A 118 -3.04 -1.16 14.08
C VAL A 118 -4.19 -0.64 14.94
N ARG A 119 -5.14 0.08 14.32
CA ARG A 119 -6.23 0.74 15.05
C ARG A 119 -7.62 0.42 14.48
N PRO A 120 -8.61 0.05 15.31
CA PRO A 120 -9.99 -0.16 14.86
C PRO A 120 -10.63 1.13 14.35
N GLU A 121 -10.26 2.29 14.89
CA GLU A 121 -10.86 3.58 14.49
C GLU A 121 -10.68 3.87 13.00
N LEU A 122 -9.50 3.59 12.44
CA LEU A 122 -9.26 3.72 11.00
C LEU A 122 -10.13 2.75 10.19
N THR A 123 -10.46 1.58 10.74
CA THR A 123 -11.34 0.59 10.07
C THR A 123 -12.79 1.10 10.01
N GLU A 124 -13.22 1.83 11.03
CA GLU A 124 -14.54 2.48 11.05
C GLU A 124 -14.58 3.66 10.07
N TRP A 125 -13.54 4.49 10.05
CA TRP A 125 -13.45 5.62 9.11
C TRP A 125 -13.40 5.16 7.64
N GLU A 126 -12.77 4.01 7.35
CA GLU A 126 -12.79 3.42 5.99
C GLU A 126 -14.21 3.21 5.44
N LYS A 127 -15.21 2.99 6.31
CA LYS A 127 -16.60 2.74 5.88
C LYS A 127 -17.23 3.95 5.20
N GLU A 128 -16.78 5.16 5.54
CA GLU A 128 -17.25 6.41 4.91
C GLU A 128 -16.84 6.53 3.45
N PHE A 129 -15.78 5.81 3.06
CA PHE A 129 -15.23 5.81 1.70
C PHE A 129 -15.73 4.64 0.86
N THR A 130 -16.77 3.92 1.29
CA THR A 130 -17.35 2.82 0.53
C THR A 130 -18.01 3.30 -0.77
N GLY A 131 -18.00 2.45 -1.81
CA GLY A 131 -18.60 2.78 -3.12
C GLY A 131 -17.76 3.68 -4.03
N LEU A 132 -16.58 4.13 -3.58
CA LEU A 132 -15.66 4.88 -4.44
C LEU A 132 -15.02 3.98 -5.51
N PRO A 133 -14.69 4.53 -6.69
CA PRO A 133 -14.03 3.76 -7.73
C PRO A 133 -12.65 3.31 -7.23
N THR A 134 -12.38 2.01 -7.31
CA THR A 134 -11.11 1.42 -6.89
C THR A 134 -10.24 1.12 -8.09
N LEU A 135 -8.93 1.32 -7.95
CA LEU A 135 -7.99 0.95 -8.99
C LEU A 135 -7.79 -0.57 -8.95
N ALA A 136 -8.34 -1.28 -9.93
CA ALA A 136 -7.99 -2.67 -10.15
C ALA A 136 -6.52 -2.73 -10.59
N LEU A 137 -5.68 -3.47 -9.86
CA LEU A 137 -4.30 -3.63 -10.27
C LEU A 137 -4.25 -4.53 -11.53
N PRO A 138 -3.48 -4.17 -12.57
CA PRO A 138 -3.42 -4.95 -13.81
C PRO A 138 -2.99 -6.41 -13.62
N TRP A 139 -2.15 -6.67 -12.61
CA TRP A 139 -1.56 -7.99 -12.37
C TRP A 139 -2.53 -9.05 -11.85
N GLU A 140 -3.77 -8.71 -11.51
CA GLU A 140 -4.84 -9.69 -11.25
C GLU A 140 -5.28 -10.41 -12.55
N LYS A 141 -4.95 -9.87 -13.74
CA LYS A 141 -5.16 -10.54 -15.04
C LYS A 141 -3.91 -11.26 -15.55
N ASP A 142 -2.71 -10.73 -15.30
CA ASP A 142 -1.46 -11.31 -15.83
C ASP A 142 -1.02 -12.58 -15.07
N PHE A 143 -1.38 -12.72 -13.78
CA PHE A 143 -1.08 -13.94 -13.02
C PHE A 143 -1.88 -15.16 -13.50
N PHE A 144 -3.09 -14.95 -14.04
CA PHE A 144 -3.90 -16.03 -14.60
C PHE A 144 -3.30 -16.56 -15.92
N TRP A 145 -2.71 -15.68 -16.74
CA TRP A 145 -2.03 -16.07 -17.99
C TRP A 145 -0.65 -16.71 -17.76
N MET A 146 0.09 -16.37 -16.70
CA MET A 146 1.37 -17.06 -16.42
C MET A 146 1.21 -18.53 -16.00
N SER A 147 0.06 -18.92 -15.44
CA SER A 147 -0.24 -20.34 -15.20
C SER A 147 -0.72 -21.10 -16.45
N ALA A 148 -1.22 -20.39 -17.46
CA ALA A 148 -1.69 -20.98 -18.72
C ALA A 148 -0.57 -21.14 -19.78
N ILE A 149 0.54 -20.41 -19.65
CA ILE A 149 1.71 -20.50 -20.57
C ILE A 149 2.73 -21.57 -20.09
N GLY A 150 2.45 -22.24 -18.97
CA GLY A 150 3.32 -23.25 -18.35
C GLY A 150 2.95 -24.70 -18.63
N LEU A 151 2.46 -25.09 -19.82
CA LEU A 151 2.29 -26.52 -20.15
C LEU A 151 2.33 -26.92 -21.64
N SER A 152 2.79 -26.05 -22.54
CA SER A 152 2.96 -26.41 -23.97
C SER A 152 4.39 -26.34 -24.50
N HIS A 153 5.36 -25.82 -23.72
CA HIS A 153 6.78 -25.74 -24.14
C HIS A 153 7.70 -26.76 -23.45
N LEU A 154 7.15 -27.72 -22.69
CA LEU A 154 7.91 -28.83 -22.08
C LEU A 154 8.07 -30.05 -23.01
N PHE A 155 7.58 -29.98 -24.26
CA PHE A 155 7.72 -31.06 -25.25
C PHE A 155 8.89 -30.90 -26.23
N TRP A 156 9.73 -29.86 -26.10
CA TRP A 156 10.79 -29.56 -27.08
C TRP A 156 12.21 -29.53 -26.49
N LEU A 157 12.51 -30.41 -25.53
CA LEU A 157 13.89 -30.68 -25.09
C LEU A 157 14.26 -32.18 -25.10
N GLY A 158 13.31 -33.08 -25.38
CA GLY A 158 13.58 -34.52 -25.51
C GLY A 158 14.17 -34.96 -26.86
N GLY A 159 14.11 -34.12 -27.90
CA GLY A 159 14.52 -34.49 -29.26
C GLY A 159 15.99 -34.23 -29.62
N VAL A 160 16.69 -33.36 -28.89
CA VAL A 160 18.07 -32.95 -29.26
C VAL A 160 19.13 -33.88 -28.64
N LEU A 161 18.82 -34.55 -27.52
CA LEU A 161 19.75 -35.48 -26.87
C LEU A 161 19.81 -36.87 -27.55
N ALA A 162 18.80 -37.27 -28.34
CA ALA A 162 18.84 -38.52 -29.09
C ALA A 162 19.68 -38.44 -30.38
N GLY A 163 19.87 -37.24 -30.94
CA GLY A 163 20.65 -37.05 -32.18
C GLY A 163 22.17 -37.11 -31.98
N ILE A 164 22.67 -36.82 -30.78
CA ILE A 164 24.11 -36.78 -30.51
C ILE A 164 24.68 -38.19 -30.21
N ILE A 165 23.85 -39.13 -29.72
CA ILE A 165 24.29 -40.50 -29.44
C ILE A 165 24.38 -41.36 -30.72
N ALA A 166 23.62 -41.02 -31.78
CA ALA A 166 23.68 -41.76 -33.03
C ALA A 166 24.96 -41.49 -33.87
N ILE A 167 25.60 -40.33 -33.69
CA ILE A 167 26.78 -39.93 -34.49
C ILE A 167 28.07 -40.54 -33.95
N THR A 168 28.16 -40.89 -32.66
CA THR A 168 29.35 -41.54 -32.11
C THR A 168 29.43 -43.05 -32.37
N ILE A 169 28.31 -43.72 -32.69
CA ILE A 169 28.32 -45.16 -33.00
C ILE A 169 28.76 -45.44 -34.44
N ILE A 170 28.51 -44.54 -35.39
CA ILE A 170 28.84 -44.75 -36.81
C ILE A 170 30.33 -44.50 -37.11
N LEU A 171 31.04 -43.70 -36.28
CA LEU A 171 32.46 -43.39 -36.48
C LEU A 171 33.45 -44.42 -35.90
N LEU A 172 32.95 -45.49 -35.28
CA LEU A 172 33.77 -46.56 -34.69
C LEU A 172 33.73 -47.88 -35.48
N SER A 173 33.10 -47.89 -36.66
CA SER A 173 32.94 -49.09 -37.52
C SER A 173 33.46 -48.91 -38.95
N ILE A 174 34.37 -47.96 -39.20
CA ILE A 174 35.11 -47.82 -40.48
C ILE A 174 36.60 -47.92 -40.19
#